data_AF-A0A7S0ARA5-F1
#
_entry.id   AF-A0A7S0ARA5-F1
#
_cell.length_a   1.000
_cell.length_b   1.000
_cell.length_c   1.000
_cell.angle_alpha   90.00
_cell.angle_beta   90.00
_cell.angle_gamma   90.00
#
_symmetry.space_group_name_H-M   'P 1'
#
loop_
_entity.id
_entity.type
_entity.pdbx_description
1 polymer ?
#
loop_
_entity_poly.entity_id
_entity_poly.type
_entity_poly.pdbx_seq_one_letter_code
_entity_poly.pdbx_strand_id
1 'polypeptide(L)'
;HGPGEQEAVVQAIRNAGISPLDVDCVEGHMNGKFLDESIEINSLWRAHRSDVNRDPLCYTAAKPSVGHQIETSGCTALLRVIYSAQYGHMTPTLHLRQSNPHADPFDQPMMFVNEALEFPYKSAYSGILAKGFGGTNVYILGWGVIDNEKVPLPPSVMQREVVYWPGGGGQLEGDMQPRRRDGYTVVGSWSQWELAEKMEVEGDGRWGLTVTLGENRWEQFQIWLDSDPSRVLHPGEPRMDQGSQVFGPDPDFEGGVEACRSGEAPSWMIDGRASLVNYPRPEEALKKLTDGATKGSPQGDAIMASSTEEGKPGDQYRVTLEITGKWRMVTWEKLPTTSEDIPKGKYFIAASWRNWELDEMIEDPNTPGTYTAEALLTTGYGVFQVVRDKDWAQVFYPNPILDENEPVLGPDDMSGDFSWNINCKPGDKFSIQFQRTFEDGAETTKVSWQKTGHEAVTFMEKLAR
;
A
#
# COMPACT_ATOMS: atom_id res chain seq x y z
N HIS A 1 -31.25 -8.05 -7.08
CA HIS A 1 -32.02 -9.31 -7.04
C HIS A 1 -31.61 -10.19 -8.22
N GLY A 2 -30.73 -11.17 -8.00
CA GLY A 2 -30.15 -11.95 -9.09
C GLY A 2 -31.13 -12.76 -9.97
N PRO A 3 -32.17 -13.42 -9.42
CA PRO A 3 -33.10 -14.21 -10.24
C PRO A 3 -33.84 -13.39 -11.31
N GLY A 4 -34.24 -12.15 -10.97
CA GLY A 4 -34.92 -11.28 -11.93
C GLY A 4 -33.99 -10.73 -13.02
N GLU A 5 -32.68 -10.67 -12.77
CA GLU A 5 -31.68 -10.34 -13.80
C GLU A 5 -31.51 -11.53 -14.75
N GLN A 6 -31.39 -12.75 -14.22
CA GLN A 6 -31.28 -13.98 -15.00
C GLN A 6 -32.49 -14.19 -15.90
N GLU A 7 -33.71 -13.97 -15.39
CA GLU A 7 -34.94 -14.11 -16.17
C GLU A 7 -34.98 -13.15 -17.36
N ALA A 8 -34.61 -11.88 -17.16
CA ALA A 8 -34.58 -10.88 -18.23
C ALA A 8 -33.58 -11.27 -19.34
N VAL A 9 -32.40 -11.77 -18.97
CA VAL A 9 -31.38 -12.24 -19.91
C VAL A 9 -31.88 -13.47 -20.69
N VAL A 10 -32.36 -14.50 -19.99
CA VAL A 10 -32.87 -15.74 -20.61
C VAL A 10 -34.04 -15.46 -21.54
N GLN A 11 -34.96 -14.56 -21.16
CA GLN A 11 -36.09 -14.19 -21.98
C GLN A 11 -35.65 -13.47 -23.27
N ALA A 12 -34.70 -12.54 -23.17
CA ALA A 12 -34.17 -11.85 -24.35
C ALA A 12 -33.48 -12.82 -25.33
N ILE A 13 -32.65 -13.73 -24.83
CA ILE A 13 -31.97 -14.75 -25.64
C ILE A 13 -33.00 -15.66 -26.33
N ARG A 14 -34.00 -16.14 -25.58
CA ARG A 14 -35.08 -16.95 -26.13
C ARG A 14 -35.86 -16.20 -27.21
N ASN A 15 -36.18 -14.92 -26.99
CA ASN A 15 -36.89 -14.10 -27.96
C ASN A 15 -36.07 -13.85 -29.23
N ALA A 16 -34.74 -13.74 -29.11
CA ALA A 16 -33.83 -13.60 -30.24
C ALA A 16 -33.62 -14.92 -31.00
N GLY A 17 -33.93 -16.07 -30.39
CA GLY A 17 -33.76 -17.38 -31.01
C GLY A 17 -32.30 -17.82 -31.18
N ILE A 18 -31.39 -17.27 -30.36
CA ILE A 18 -29.96 -17.56 -30.38
C ILE A 18 -29.55 -18.42 -29.16
N SER A 19 -28.37 -19.01 -29.21
CA SER A 19 -27.74 -19.67 -28.07
C SER A 19 -27.20 -18.63 -27.08
N PRO A 20 -27.25 -18.87 -25.75
CA PRO A 20 -26.56 -18.02 -24.79
C PRO A 20 -25.04 -17.93 -25.02
N LEU A 21 -24.45 -18.93 -25.70
CA LEU A 21 -23.05 -18.97 -26.11
C LEU A 21 -22.74 -18.08 -27.31
N ASP A 22 -23.75 -17.70 -28.10
CA ASP A 22 -23.56 -16.82 -29.26
C ASP A 22 -23.25 -15.38 -28.84
N VAL A 23 -23.46 -15.03 -27.57
CA VAL A 23 -23.17 -13.70 -27.03
C VAL A 23 -21.68 -13.59 -26.69
N ASP A 24 -20.99 -12.70 -27.42
CA ASP A 24 -19.55 -12.49 -27.33
C ASP A 24 -19.16 -11.58 -26.15
N CYS A 25 -19.97 -10.53 -25.92
CA CYS A 25 -19.70 -9.49 -24.92
C CYS A 25 -20.98 -9.02 -24.25
N VAL A 26 -20.88 -8.61 -22.99
CA VAL A 26 -21.98 -7.94 -22.27
C VAL A 26 -21.51 -6.61 -21.73
N GLU A 27 -22.28 -5.57 -22.03
CA GLU A 27 -22.19 -4.26 -21.41
C GLU A 27 -23.04 -4.28 -20.13
N GLY A 28 -22.35 -4.36 -18.99
CA GLY A 28 -22.95 -4.46 -17.67
C GLY A 28 -23.55 -3.14 -17.16
N HIS A 29 -24.40 -3.26 -16.15
CA HIS A 29 -24.92 -2.11 -15.45
C HIS A 29 -23.89 -1.52 -14.48
N MET A 30 -23.07 -2.33 -13.79
CA MET A 30 -21.89 -1.92 -13.00
C MET A 30 -22.04 -0.59 -12.21
N ASN A 31 -22.63 -0.65 -11.01
CA ASN A 31 -22.84 0.54 -10.17
C ASN A 31 -21.71 0.85 -9.18
N GLY A 32 -20.57 0.14 -9.23
CA GLY A 32 -19.43 0.41 -8.33
C GLY A 32 -19.69 -0.01 -6.88
N LYS A 33 -20.61 -0.96 -6.65
CA LYS A 33 -20.93 -1.51 -5.33
C LYS A 33 -20.61 -3.00 -5.30
N PHE A 34 -19.79 -3.43 -4.35
CA PHE A 34 -19.28 -4.80 -4.27
C PHE A 34 -20.37 -5.87 -4.37
N LEU A 35 -21.41 -5.80 -3.54
CA LEU A 35 -22.48 -6.79 -3.54
C LEU A 35 -23.29 -6.78 -4.85
N ASP A 36 -23.61 -5.61 -5.38
CA ASP A 36 -24.43 -5.48 -6.60
C ASP A 36 -23.70 -6.02 -7.82
N GLU A 37 -22.39 -5.76 -7.92
CA GLU A 37 -21.53 -6.30 -8.97
C GLU A 37 -21.42 -7.81 -8.89
N SER A 38 -21.26 -8.36 -7.68
CA SER A 38 -21.18 -9.81 -7.46
C SER A 38 -22.46 -10.52 -7.90
N ILE A 39 -23.61 -9.94 -7.56
CA ILE A 39 -24.92 -10.44 -7.98
C ILE A 39 -25.04 -10.38 -9.50
N GLU A 40 -24.65 -9.26 -10.11
CA GLU A 40 -24.75 -9.05 -11.55
C GLU A 40 -23.89 -10.04 -12.35
N ILE A 41 -22.63 -10.20 -11.97
CA ILE A 41 -21.69 -11.12 -12.61
C ILE A 41 -22.18 -12.55 -12.47
N ASN A 42 -22.64 -12.94 -11.28
CA ASN A 42 -23.20 -14.27 -11.06
C ASN A 42 -24.47 -14.51 -11.89
N SER A 43 -25.34 -13.50 -12.01
CA SER A 43 -26.55 -13.57 -12.84
C SER A 43 -26.22 -13.74 -14.32
N LEU A 44 -25.31 -12.93 -14.85
CA LEU A 44 -24.87 -13.00 -16.24
C LEU A 44 -24.19 -14.33 -16.54
N TRP A 45 -23.27 -14.76 -15.66
CA TRP A 45 -22.61 -16.06 -15.75
C TRP A 45 -23.62 -17.20 -15.84
N ARG A 46 -24.57 -17.30 -14.90
CA ARG A 46 -25.58 -18.37 -14.88
C ARG A 46 -26.55 -18.33 -16.06
N ALA A 47 -26.80 -17.16 -16.64
CA ALA A 47 -27.70 -17.01 -17.77
C ALA A 47 -27.02 -17.33 -19.11
N HIS A 48 -25.72 -17.07 -19.24
CA HIS A 48 -24.96 -17.25 -20.50
C HIS A 48 -24.11 -18.51 -20.55
N ARG A 49 -23.65 -18.99 -19.40
CA ARG A 49 -22.66 -20.06 -19.25
C ARG A 49 -23.14 -21.07 -18.22
N SER A 50 -22.44 -22.20 -18.14
CA SER A 50 -22.76 -23.29 -17.23
C SER A 50 -21.49 -23.96 -16.74
N ASP A 51 -21.61 -24.84 -15.73
CA ASP A 51 -20.47 -25.60 -15.24
C ASP A 51 -19.82 -26.48 -16.31
N VAL A 52 -20.55 -26.79 -17.39
CA VAL A 52 -20.06 -27.57 -18.54
C VAL A 52 -19.41 -26.66 -19.59
N ASN A 53 -20.00 -25.49 -19.88
CA ASN A 53 -19.50 -24.56 -20.89
C ASN A 53 -18.85 -23.36 -20.20
N ARG A 54 -17.53 -23.48 -20.00
CA ARG A 54 -16.74 -22.51 -19.23
C ARG A 54 -16.03 -21.44 -20.08
N ASP A 55 -16.42 -21.28 -21.35
CA ASP A 55 -15.82 -20.27 -22.23
C ASP A 55 -16.03 -18.87 -21.64
N PRO A 56 -14.97 -18.05 -21.55
CA PRO A 56 -15.09 -16.76 -20.92
C PRO A 56 -16.06 -15.86 -21.69
N LEU A 57 -16.96 -15.19 -20.97
CA LEU A 57 -17.79 -14.14 -21.55
C LEU A 57 -17.12 -12.79 -21.30
N CYS A 58 -16.97 -11.96 -22.34
CA CYS A 58 -16.37 -10.64 -22.19
C CYS A 58 -17.35 -9.68 -21.49
N TYR A 59 -16.82 -8.87 -20.57
CA TYR A 59 -17.60 -7.93 -19.78
C TYR A 59 -17.02 -6.52 -19.88
N THR A 60 -17.86 -5.58 -20.29
CA THR A 60 -17.54 -4.15 -20.43
C THR A 60 -18.53 -3.30 -19.63
N ALA A 61 -18.14 -2.08 -19.24
CA ALA A 61 -19.06 -1.14 -18.60
C ALA A 61 -18.71 0.33 -18.87
N ALA A 62 -19.70 1.12 -19.28
CA ALA A 62 -19.58 2.54 -19.65
C ALA A 62 -19.46 3.48 -18.46
N LYS A 63 -20.10 3.15 -17.33
CA LYS A 63 -20.16 4.06 -16.18
C LYS A 63 -18.79 4.47 -15.64
N PRO A 64 -17.77 3.60 -15.58
CA PRO A 64 -16.41 4.01 -15.24
C PRO A 64 -15.81 5.09 -16.15
N SER A 65 -16.27 5.22 -17.40
CA SER A 65 -15.75 6.23 -18.35
C SER A 65 -16.51 7.55 -18.36
N VAL A 66 -17.82 7.54 -18.06
CA VAL A 66 -18.70 8.72 -18.22
C VAL A 66 -19.55 9.05 -17.00
N GLY A 67 -19.36 8.33 -15.89
CA GLY A 67 -20.17 8.42 -14.69
C GLY A 67 -21.53 7.72 -14.80
N HIS A 68 -22.28 7.69 -13.69
CA HIS A 68 -23.64 7.15 -13.65
C HIS A 68 -24.63 8.21 -14.14
N GLN A 69 -25.10 8.07 -15.39
CA GLN A 69 -25.97 9.06 -16.04
C GLN A 69 -27.48 8.86 -15.75
N ILE A 70 -27.79 8.12 -14.68
CA ILE A 70 -29.16 7.86 -14.20
C ILE A 70 -30.05 7.35 -15.36
N GLU A 71 -31.00 8.16 -15.83
CA GLU A 71 -31.99 7.80 -16.85
C GLU A 71 -31.37 7.53 -18.23
N THR A 72 -30.23 8.15 -18.56
CA THR A 72 -29.58 7.99 -19.87
C THR A 72 -28.51 6.90 -19.89
N SER A 73 -28.26 6.23 -18.75
CA SER A 73 -27.25 5.17 -18.63
C SER A 73 -27.45 4.04 -19.66
N GLY A 74 -28.70 3.65 -19.93
CA GLY A 74 -29.01 2.62 -20.91
C GLY A 74 -28.71 3.05 -22.35
N CYS A 75 -29.01 4.30 -22.70
CA CYS A 75 -28.69 4.86 -24.02
C CYS A 75 -27.19 4.90 -24.27
N THR A 76 -26.41 5.25 -23.24
CA THR A 76 -24.95 5.32 -23.37
C THR A 76 -24.31 3.95 -23.50
N ALA A 77 -24.80 2.96 -22.75
CA ALA A 77 -24.42 1.56 -22.93
C ALA A 77 -24.75 1.06 -24.35
N LEU A 78 -25.93 1.39 -24.88
CA LEU A 78 -26.33 1.05 -26.24
C LEU A 78 -25.44 1.70 -27.30
N LEU A 79 -25.15 3.00 -27.17
CA LEU A 79 -24.24 3.69 -28.08
C LEU A 79 -22.85 3.05 -28.08
N ARG A 80 -22.34 2.68 -26.89
CA ARG A 80 -21.05 2.01 -26.76
C ARG A 80 -21.04 0.67 -27.49
N VAL A 81 -22.07 -0.16 -27.36
CA VAL A 81 -22.19 -1.43 -28.10
C VAL A 81 -22.27 -1.21 -29.61
N ILE A 82 -23.04 -0.23 -30.07
CA ILE A 82 -23.13 0.11 -31.51
C ILE A 82 -21.75 0.51 -32.06
N TYR A 83 -21.03 1.39 -31.36
CA TYR A 83 -19.69 1.78 -31.78
C TYR A 83 -18.69 0.63 -31.67
N SER A 84 -18.78 -0.20 -30.63
CA SER A 84 -17.91 -1.38 -30.46
C SER A 84 -18.07 -2.34 -31.64
N ALA A 85 -19.31 -2.62 -32.06
CA ALA A 85 -19.58 -3.43 -33.23
C ALA A 85 -19.09 -2.76 -34.53
N GLN A 86 -19.29 -1.45 -34.68
CA GLN A 86 -18.86 -0.69 -35.86
C GLN A 86 -17.33 -0.68 -36.01
N TYR A 87 -16.59 -0.50 -34.91
CA TYR A 87 -15.13 -0.42 -34.89
C TYR A 87 -14.44 -1.78 -34.65
N GLY A 88 -15.20 -2.85 -34.41
CA GLY A 88 -14.66 -4.19 -34.22
C GLY A 88 -13.90 -4.42 -32.92
N HIS A 89 -14.12 -3.59 -31.90
CA HIS A 89 -13.39 -3.66 -30.64
C HIS A 89 -14.31 -3.63 -29.42
N MET A 90 -14.03 -4.50 -28.46
CA MET A 90 -14.49 -4.42 -27.08
C MET A 90 -13.61 -3.42 -26.33
N THR A 91 -14.22 -2.33 -25.90
CA THR A 91 -13.49 -1.24 -25.25
C THR A 91 -13.27 -1.50 -23.74
N PRO A 92 -12.14 -1.05 -23.17
CA PRO A 92 -11.78 -1.38 -21.79
C PRO A 92 -12.71 -0.75 -20.74
N THR A 93 -12.89 -1.46 -19.63
CA THR A 93 -13.51 -0.95 -18.41
C THR A 93 -12.45 -0.21 -17.59
N LEU A 94 -12.69 1.08 -17.34
CA LEU A 94 -11.75 1.91 -16.59
C LEU A 94 -11.84 1.66 -15.08
N HIS A 95 -10.82 2.11 -14.35
CA HIS A 95 -10.71 2.01 -12.88
C HIS A 95 -10.69 0.57 -12.32
N LEU A 96 -10.60 -0.45 -13.18
CA LEU A 96 -10.36 -1.83 -12.78
C LEU A 96 -8.88 -2.02 -12.41
N ARG A 97 -8.52 -1.56 -11.21
CA ARG A 97 -7.21 -1.86 -10.59
C ARG A 97 -7.26 -3.13 -9.77
N GLN A 98 -8.42 -3.41 -9.17
CA GLN A 98 -8.62 -4.56 -8.33
C GLN A 98 -9.92 -5.29 -8.68
N SER A 99 -9.87 -6.61 -8.85
CA SER A 99 -11.09 -7.41 -9.05
C SER A 99 -11.93 -7.48 -7.78
N ASN A 100 -13.25 -7.61 -7.94
CA ASN A 100 -14.17 -7.76 -6.81
C ASN A 100 -14.00 -9.14 -6.13
N PRO A 101 -13.83 -9.22 -4.80
CA PRO A 101 -13.68 -10.47 -4.02
C PRO A 101 -14.65 -11.58 -4.35
N HIS A 102 -15.89 -11.19 -4.59
CA HIS A 102 -17.03 -12.08 -4.64
C HIS A 102 -17.38 -12.44 -6.10
N ALA A 103 -16.58 -11.95 -7.05
CA ALA A 103 -16.63 -12.27 -8.46
C ALA A 103 -15.28 -12.88 -8.89
N ASP A 104 -15.09 -14.16 -8.56
CA ASP A 104 -13.87 -14.89 -8.90
C ASP A 104 -13.88 -15.29 -10.39
N PRO A 105 -12.95 -14.79 -11.23
CA PRO A 105 -12.85 -15.17 -12.63
C PRO A 105 -12.47 -16.64 -12.84
N PHE A 106 -11.95 -17.34 -11.83
CA PHE A 106 -11.60 -18.77 -11.92
C PHE A 106 -12.80 -19.68 -11.70
N ASP A 107 -13.75 -19.26 -10.86
CA ASP A 107 -15.01 -19.98 -10.65
C ASP A 107 -16.05 -19.59 -11.71
N GLN A 108 -16.13 -18.30 -12.02
CA GLN A 108 -17.03 -17.69 -12.98
C GLN A 108 -16.18 -16.98 -14.03
N PRO A 109 -15.74 -17.65 -15.12
CA PRO A 109 -14.90 -17.04 -16.16
C PRO A 109 -15.64 -15.94 -16.91
N MET A 110 -15.68 -14.79 -16.26
CA MET A 110 -16.13 -13.51 -16.76
C MET A 110 -14.87 -12.69 -16.98
N MET A 111 -14.59 -12.39 -18.24
CA MET A 111 -13.39 -11.66 -18.62
C MET A 111 -13.72 -10.18 -18.62
N PHE A 112 -13.32 -9.47 -17.57
CA PHE A 112 -13.33 -8.02 -17.59
C PHE A 112 -12.36 -7.51 -18.63
N VAL A 113 -12.87 -6.79 -19.62
CA VAL A 113 -12.06 -6.22 -20.68
C VAL A 113 -11.27 -5.05 -20.10
N ASN A 114 -9.96 -5.21 -19.91
CA ASN A 114 -9.05 -4.22 -19.32
C ASN A 114 -8.20 -3.46 -20.36
N GLU A 115 -8.11 -4.02 -21.57
CA GLU A 115 -7.51 -3.42 -22.76
C GLU A 115 -8.49 -3.42 -23.93
N ALA A 116 -8.17 -2.74 -25.03
CA ALA A 116 -9.01 -2.80 -26.22
C ALA A 116 -8.81 -4.17 -26.90
N LEU A 117 -9.84 -5.02 -26.89
CA LEU A 117 -9.80 -6.36 -27.47
C LEU A 117 -10.58 -6.39 -28.78
N GLU A 118 -10.03 -7.01 -29.81
CA GLU A 118 -10.75 -7.22 -31.07
C GLU A 118 -11.86 -8.27 -30.88
N PHE A 119 -13.00 -8.08 -31.55
CA PHE A 119 -14.01 -9.13 -31.62
C PHE A 119 -13.48 -10.32 -32.43
N PRO A 120 -13.75 -11.57 -32.02
CA PRO A 120 -13.21 -12.76 -32.68
C PRO A 120 -13.79 -13.01 -34.08
N TYR A 121 -14.97 -12.45 -34.37
CA TYR A 121 -15.70 -12.69 -35.62
C TYR A 121 -16.13 -11.38 -36.26
N LYS A 122 -16.38 -11.40 -37.59
CA LYS A 122 -16.86 -10.24 -38.36
C LYS A 122 -18.28 -9.79 -38.00
N SER A 123 -19.00 -10.56 -37.20
CA SER A 123 -20.27 -10.18 -36.60
C SER A 123 -20.25 -10.58 -35.14
N ALA A 124 -20.79 -9.73 -34.28
CA ALA A 124 -20.82 -9.98 -32.85
C ALA A 124 -22.23 -9.79 -32.29
N TYR A 125 -22.58 -10.62 -31.31
CA TYR A 125 -23.73 -10.39 -30.46
C TYR A 125 -23.26 -9.75 -29.15
N SER A 126 -23.92 -8.67 -28.75
CA SER A 126 -23.60 -7.95 -27.53
C SER A 126 -24.85 -7.75 -26.67
N GLY A 127 -24.76 -8.15 -25.41
CA GLY A 127 -25.79 -7.90 -24.42
C GLY A 127 -25.63 -6.53 -23.77
N ILE A 128 -26.74 -5.92 -23.36
CA ILE A 128 -26.74 -4.68 -22.57
C ILE A 128 -27.67 -4.89 -21.39
N LEU A 129 -27.15 -4.80 -20.17
CA LEU A 129 -27.93 -4.91 -18.94
C LEU A 129 -28.13 -3.52 -18.31
N ALA A 130 -29.38 -3.19 -17.99
CA ALA A 130 -29.73 -1.98 -17.26
C ALA A 130 -30.72 -2.28 -16.13
N LYS A 131 -30.52 -1.63 -14.98
CA LYS A 131 -31.31 -1.84 -13.76
C LYS A 131 -31.87 -0.51 -13.29
N GLY A 132 -33.18 -0.46 -13.05
CA GLY A 132 -33.85 0.69 -12.45
C GLY A 132 -33.91 0.57 -10.93
N PHE A 133 -33.88 1.69 -10.21
CA PHE A 133 -34.00 1.73 -8.75
C PHE A 133 -35.26 1.03 -8.22
N GLY A 134 -36.36 1.06 -8.99
CA GLY A 134 -37.61 0.37 -8.66
C GLY A 134 -37.60 -1.15 -8.87
N GLY A 135 -36.46 -1.74 -9.24
CA GLY A 135 -36.31 -3.18 -9.45
C GLY A 135 -36.69 -3.69 -10.85
N THR A 136 -36.99 -2.78 -11.79
CA THR A 136 -37.19 -3.15 -13.20
C THR A 136 -35.85 -3.39 -13.89
N ASN A 137 -35.66 -4.59 -14.42
CA ASN A 137 -34.47 -4.98 -15.18
C ASN A 137 -34.78 -4.97 -16.67
N VAL A 138 -33.84 -4.49 -17.47
CA VAL A 138 -33.92 -4.49 -18.93
C VAL A 138 -32.66 -5.11 -19.48
N TYR A 139 -32.82 -6.04 -20.42
CA TYR A 139 -31.71 -6.63 -21.15
C TYR A 139 -31.98 -6.52 -22.65
N ILE A 140 -31.04 -5.95 -23.40
CA ILE A 140 -31.11 -5.77 -24.85
C ILE A 140 -30.02 -6.61 -25.50
N LEU A 141 -30.36 -7.30 -26.59
CA LEU A 141 -29.40 -7.97 -27.45
C LEU A 141 -29.21 -7.15 -28.71
N GLY A 142 -27.97 -6.75 -28.97
CA GLY A 142 -27.53 -6.13 -30.22
C GLY A 142 -26.79 -7.14 -31.08
N TRP A 143 -27.04 -7.12 -32.38
CA TRP A 143 -26.23 -7.79 -33.39
C TRP A 143 -25.67 -6.75 -34.34
N GLY A 144 -24.37 -6.84 -34.62
CA GLY A 144 -23.70 -5.93 -35.55
C GLY A 144 -22.67 -6.65 -36.40
N VAL A 145 -22.37 -6.06 -37.56
CA VAL A 145 -21.31 -6.48 -38.47
C VAL A 145 -20.17 -5.46 -38.38
N ILE A 146 -18.95 -5.96 -38.24
CA ILE A 146 -17.74 -5.14 -38.13
C ILE A 146 -17.43 -4.48 -39.48
N ASP A 147 -17.26 -3.18 -39.44
CA ASP A 147 -16.83 -2.40 -40.59
C ASP A 147 -15.29 -2.41 -40.67
N ASN A 148 -14.75 -3.33 -41.48
CA ASN A 148 -13.30 -3.52 -41.62
C ASN A 148 -12.55 -2.25 -42.08
N GLU A 149 -13.23 -1.28 -42.71
CA GLU A 149 -12.63 -0.01 -43.10
C GLU A 149 -12.44 0.95 -41.92
N LYS A 150 -13.17 0.72 -40.83
CA LYS A 150 -13.15 1.57 -39.63
C LYS A 150 -12.34 0.99 -38.48
N VAL A 151 -11.98 -0.29 -38.51
CA VAL A 151 -11.21 -0.95 -37.45
C VAL A 151 -9.87 -0.21 -37.27
N PRO A 152 -9.68 0.57 -36.18
CA PRO A 152 -8.41 1.23 -35.93
C PRO A 152 -7.36 0.17 -35.58
N LEU A 153 -6.08 0.46 -35.83
CA LEU A 153 -5.01 -0.35 -35.23
C LEU A 153 -5.15 -0.28 -33.70
N PRO A 154 -5.00 -1.40 -32.98
CA PRO A 154 -5.09 -1.39 -31.53
C PRO A 154 -4.06 -0.39 -30.99
N PRO A 155 -4.45 0.59 -30.16
CA PRO A 155 -3.49 1.50 -29.57
C PRO A 155 -2.50 0.69 -28.73
N SER A 156 -1.21 1.03 -28.75
CA SER A 156 -0.28 0.45 -27.78
C SER A 156 -0.65 1.01 -26.40
N VAL A 157 -1.35 0.24 -25.59
CA VAL A 157 -1.65 0.64 -24.21
C VAL A 157 -0.84 -0.25 -23.27
N MET A 158 -0.29 0.38 -22.23
CA MET A 158 0.35 -0.31 -21.11
C MET A 158 -0.58 -1.43 -20.61
N GLN A 159 -0.05 -2.66 -20.56
CA GLN A 159 -0.60 -3.70 -19.71
C GLN A 159 -0.70 -3.13 -18.29
N ARG A 160 -1.92 -2.83 -17.85
CA ARG A 160 -2.15 -2.47 -16.46
C ARG A 160 -2.38 -3.78 -15.73
N GLU A 161 -1.44 -4.13 -14.86
CA GLU A 161 -1.61 -5.27 -13.96
C GLU A 161 -2.87 -5.04 -13.12
N VAL A 162 -3.81 -5.97 -13.24
CA VAL A 162 -5.01 -6.02 -12.41
C VAL A 162 -4.67 -6.85 -11.20
N VAL A 163 -4.76 -6.24 -10.02
CA VAL A 163 -4.60 -6.95 -8.76
C VAL A 163 -5.88 -7.72 -8.49
N TYR A 164 -5.82 -9.03 -8.30
CA TYR A 164 -7.01 -9.78 -7.91
C TYR A 164 -7.15 -9.78 -6.38
N TRP A 165 -8.39 -9.64 -5.89
CA TRP A 165 -8.66 -9.56 -4.46
C TRP A 165 -8.76 -10.92 -3.77
N PRO A 166 -8.33 -11.02 -2.49
CA PRO A 166 -7.53 -10.00 -1.80
C PRO A 166 -6.05 -10.12 -2.19
N GLY A 167 -5.47 -8.96 -2.54
CA GLY A 167 -4.04 -8.69 -2.77
C GLY A 167 -3.21 -9.92 -3.13
N GLY A 168 -3.16 -10.25 -4.42
CA GLY A 168 -2.48 -11.43 -4.96
C GLY A 168 -1.22 -11.87 -4.19
N GLY A 169 -1.17 -13.16 -3.85
CA GLY A 169 0.00 -13.80 -3.25
C GLY A 169 0.21 -15.24 -3.70
N GLY A 170 -0.64 -15.82 -4.56
CA GLY A 170 -0.55 -17.23 -4.93
C GLY A 170 -0.76 -18.19 -3.73
N GLN A 171 -1.11 -19.44 -4.01
CA GLN A 171 -1.19 -20.46 -2.96
C GLN A 171 0.23 -20.74 -2.46
N LEU A 172 0.44 -20.69 -1.13
CA LEU A 172 1.66 -21.27 -0.56
C LEU A 172 1.55 -22.79 -0.75
N GLU A 173 2.13 -23.30 -1.82
CA GLU A 173 2.21 -24.75 -2.05
C GLU A 173 3.42 -25.33 -1.33
N GLY A 174 3.26 -26.55 -0.83
CA GLY A 174 4.34 -27.35 -0.26
C GLY A 174 5.13 -26.63 0.83
N ASP A 175 6.38 -26.30 0.50
CA ASP A 175 7.41 -25.86 1.43
C ASP A 175 7.37 -24.35 1.73
N MET A 176 6.48 -23.62 1.07
CA MET A 176 6.26 -22.18 1.25
C MET A 176 5.41 -21.88 2.49
N GLN A 177 4.66 -22.85 3.01
CA GLN A 177 3.90 -22.73 4.27
C GLN A 177 4.81 -22.78 5.50
N PRO A 178 4.38 -22.23 6.67
CA PRO A 178 5.11 -22.42 7.91
C PRO A 178 5.36 -23.90 8.19
N ARG A 179 6.62 -24.25 8.46
CA ARG A 179 7.14 -25.60 8.66
C ARG A 179 7.26 -25.95 10.15
N ARG A 180 7.31 -24.95 11.02
CA ARG A 180 7.53 -25.08 12.47
C ARG A 180 6.27 -24.69 13.24
N ARG A 181 6.34 -24.87 14.56
CA ARG A 181 5.25 -24.55 15.48
C ARG A 181 4.95 -23.06 15.57
N ASP A 182 5.92 -22.21 15.22
CA ASP A 182 5.83 -20.77 15.40
C ASP A 182 4.87 -20.13 14.39
N GLY A 183 4.69 -20.73 13.20
CA GLY A 183 3.64 -20.32 12.27
C GLY A 183 3.94 -18.97 11.62
N TYR A 184 2.98 -18.05 11.67
CA TYR A 184 3.19 -16.66 11.27
C TYR A 184 3.56 -15.83 12.48
N THR A 185 4.60 -15.01 12.33
CA THR A 185 5.10 -14.12 13.37
C THR A 185 5.22 -12.72 12.81
N VAL A 186 4.85 -11.70 13.57
CA VAL A 186 5.05 -10.30 13.19
C VAL A 186 6.34 -9.82 13.82
N VAL A 187 7.11 -9.06 13.06
CA VAL A 187 8.29 -8.35 13.56
C VAL A 187 8.19 -6.90 13.09
N GLY A 188 8.60 -5.97 13.93
CA GLY A 188 8.47 -4.56 13.60
C GLY A 188 9.39 -3.64 14.37
N SER A 189 9.26 -2.35 14.07
CA SER A 189 10.11 -1.27 14.59
C SER A 189 10.15 -1.21 16.11
N TRP A 190 9.05 -1.50 16.81
CA TRP A 190 8.97 -1.54 18.28
C TRP A 190 9.93 -2.54 18.94
N SER A 191 10.38 -3.56 18.19
CA SER A 191 11.32 -4.58 18.65
C SER A 191 12.72 -4.42 18.07
N GLN A 192 13.01 -3.27 17.45
CA GLN A 192 14.22 -3.05 16.64
C GLN A 192 14.40 -4.10 15.54
N TRP A 193 13.29 -4.67 15.07
CA TRP A 193 13.25 -5.80 14.14
C TRP A 193 13.87 -7.12 14.65
N GLU A 194 14.19 -7.24 15.95
CA GLU A 194 14.90 -8.41 16.52
C GLU A 194 13.96 -9.48 17.10
N LEU A 195 12.77 -9.10 17.54
CA LEU A 195 11.84 -10.00 18.22
C LEU A 195 10.62 -10.27 17.34
N ALA A 196 10.54 -11.47 16.79
CA ALA A 196 9.37 -11.94 16.06
C ALA A 196 8.32 -12.50 17.04
N GLU A 197 7.15 -11.86 17.08
CA GLU A 197 6.04 -12.21 17.96
C GLU A 197 5.02 -13.09 17.23
N LYS A 198 4.64 -14.20 17.86
CA LYS A 198 3.75 -15.18 17.25
C LYS A 198 2.32 -14.66 17.11
N MET A 199 1.75 -14.80 15.91
CA MET A 199 0.33 -14.54 15.69
C MET A 199 -0.54 -15.67 16.24
N GLU A 200 -1.67 -15.29 16.84
CA GLU A 200 -2.70 -16.20 17.34
C GLU A 200 -3.59 -16.68 16.20
N VAL A 201 -4.01 -17.94 16.25
CA VAL A 201 -4.98 -18.49 15.27
C VAL A 201 -6.39 -18.06 15.69
N GLU A 202 -7.09 -17.32 14.85
CA GLU A 202 -8.43 -16.79 15.14
C GLU A 202 -9.55 -17.51 14.38
N GLY A 203 -9.20 -18.29 13.36
CA GLY A 203 -10.17 -18.98 12.51
C GLY A 203 -9.48 -19.72 11.38
N ASP A 204 -10.28 -20.32 10.50
CA ASP A 204 -9.75 -21.00 9.32
C ASP A 204 -9.07 -19.97 8.41
N GLY A 205 -7.76 -20.13 8.21
CA GLY A 205 -6.95 -19.21 7.42
C GLY A 205 -6.80 -17.81 8.02
N ARG A 206 -7.04 -17.59 9.33
CA ARG A 206 -6.94 -16.26 9.94
C ARG A 206 -6.03 -16.24 11.17
N TRP A 207 -5.12 -15.29 11.19
CA TRP A 207 -4.16 -15.07 12.29
C TRP A 207 -4.17 -13.61 12.72
N GLY A 208 -4.02 -13.36 14.03
CA GLY A 208 -4.03 -12.01 14.59
C GLY A 208 -2.89 -11.77 15.58
N LEU A 209 -2.35 -10.56 15.60
CA LEU A 209 -1.46 -10.07 16.66
C LEU A 209 -1.87 -8.65 17.03
N THR A 210 -1.84 -8.34 18.32
CA THR A 210 -2.06 -6.97 18.80
C THR A 210 -0.72 -6.23 18.86
N VAL A 211 -0.61 -5.13 18.11
CA VAL A 211 0.55 -4.23 18.10
C VAL A 211 0.18 -2.96 18.86
N THR A 212 1.09 -2.46 19.70
CA THR A 212 0.91 -1.20 20.44
C THR A 212 1.73 -0.11 19.76
N LEU A 213 1.11 1.02 19.41
CA LEU A 213 1.84 2.18 18.88
C LEU A 213 2.79 2.74 19.94
N GLY A 214 4.07 2.87 19.60
CA GLY A 214 5.05 3.55 20.42
C GLY A 214 4.93 5.08 20.40
N GLU A 215 5.95 5.72 20.97
CA GLU A 215 6.05 7.17 21.13
C GLU A 215 6.02 7.95 19.80
N ASN A 216 6.44 7.32 18.69
CA ASN A 216 6.43 7.94 17.35
C ASN A 216 5.03 8.03 16.72
N ARG A 217 4.02 7.36 17.31
CA ARG A 217 2.65 7.25 16.78
C ARG A 217 2.56 6.58 15.41
N TRP A 218 3.60 5.86 15.01
CA TRP A 218 3.58 4.96 13.86
C TRP A 218 4.47 3.75 14.15
N GLU A 219 4.18 2.61 13.52
CA GLU A 219 5.01 1.41 13.58
C GLU A 219 5.07 0.73 12.21
N GLN A 220 6.27 0.29 11.82
CA GLN A 220 6.48 -0.53 10.63
C GLN A 220 6.60 -2.01 11.00
N PHE A 221 6.14 -2.90 10.13
CA PHE A 221 6.24 -4.34 10.37
C PHE A 221 6.29 -5.19 9.10
N GLN A 222 6.76 -6.43 9.28
CA GLN A 222 6.71 -7.53 8.32
C GLN A 222 6.12 -8.78 9.01
N ILE A 223 5.76 -9.79 8.23
CA ILE A 223 5.33 -11.09 8.76
C ILE A 223 6.34 -12.14 8.35
N TRP A 224 7.05 -12.72 9.32
CA TRP A 224 8.00 -13.80 9.08
C TRP A 224 7.33 -15.14 9.31
N LEU A 225 7.64 -16.11 8.46
CA LEU A 225 7.22 -17.50 8.63
C LEU A 225 8.24 -18.22 9.49
N ASP A 226 7.78 -18.93 10.52
CA ASP A 226 8.62 -19.70 11.44
C ASP A 226 9.72 -18.87 12.13
N SER A 227 9.49 -17.56 12.30
CA SER A 227 10.48 -16.59 12.79
C SER A 227 11.78 -16.57 11.96
N ASP A 228 11.69 -16.92 10.68
CA ASP A 228 12.83 -16.97 9.77
C ASP A 228 12.90 -15.67 8.93
N PRO A 229 13.94 -14.83 9.09
CA PRO A 229 14.08 -13.58 8.35
C PRO A 229 14.30 -13.76 6.83
N SER A 230 14.58 -14.98 6.37
CA SER A 230 14.66 -15.30 4.94
C SER A 230 13.30 -15.69 4.34
N ARG A 231 12.26 -15.84 5.17
CA ARG A 231 10.93 -16.27 4.75
C ARG A 231 9.90 -15.26 5.20
N VAL A 232 9.73 -14.24 4.36
CA VAL A 232 9.01 -13.03 4.72
C VAL A 232 7.78 -12.86 3.83
N LEU A 233 6.62 -12.55 4.43
CA LEU A 233 5.56 -11.86 3.74
C LEU A 233 5.76 -10.35 3.91
N HIS A 234 5.70 -9.64 2.80
CA HIS A 234 5.93 -8.20 2.74
C HIS A 234 5.06 -7.57 1.64
N PRO A 235 4.82 -6.26 1.67
CA PRO A 235 4.21 -5.55 0.56
C PRO A 235 5.22 -5.30 -0.58
N GLY A 236 4.79 -4.67 -1.67
CA GLY A 236 5.68 -4.42 -2.82
C GLY A 236 6.72 -3.32 -2.59
N GLU A 237 6.44 -2.39 -1.68
CA GLU A 237 7.26 -1.20 -1.40
C GLU A 237 7.32 -0.95 0.12
N PRO A 238 8.24 -0.11 0.62
CA PRO A 238 8.28 0.29 2.03
C PRO A 238 7.04 1.09 2.43
N ARG A 239 6.63 0.95 3.70
CA ARG A 239 5.59 1.78 4.36
C ARG A 239 4.22 1.75 3.67
N MET A 240 3.86 0.59 3.14
CA MET A 240 2.59 0.41 2.47
C MET A 240 1.44 0.28 3.48
N ASP A 241 0.28 0.77 3.07
CA ASP A 241 -0.95 0.68 3.88
C ASP A 241 -1.54 -0.74 3.85
N GLN A 242 -2.51 -0.99 4.72
CA GLN A 242 -3.24 -2.25 4.77
C GLN A 242 -3.99 -2.52 3.47
N GLY A 243 -4.23 -3.79 3.17
CA GLY A 243 -4.87 -4.21 1.92
C GLY A 243 -3.98 -4.06 0.68
N SER A 244 -2.73 -3.61 0.84
CA SER A 244 -1.71 -3.71 -0.20
C SER A 244 -1.42 -5.17 -0.56
N GLN A 245 -0.86 -5.37 -1.75
CA GLN A 245 -0.52 -6.69 -2.26
C GLN A 245 0.51 -7.38 -1.36
N VAL A 246 0.34 -8.68 -1.11
CA VAL A 246 1.20 -9.47 -0.22
C VAL A 246 2.11 -10.39 -1.04
N PHE A 247 3.40 -10.14 -1.00
CA PHE A 247 4.45 -10.91 -1.68
C PHE A 247 5.13 -11.91 -0.73
N GLY A 248 6.01 -12.73 -1.30
CA GLY A 248 6.84 -13.70 -0.58
C GLY A 248 6.09 -14.95 -0.10
N PRO A 249 6.70 -15.83 0.70
CA PRO A 249 8.12 -15.86 1.02
C PRO A 249 8.93 -16.17 -0.25
N ASP A 250 9.72 -15.21 -0.71
CA ASP A 250 10.54 -15.36 -1.91
C ASP A 250 11.96 -15.75 -1.49
N PRO A 251 12.54 -16.85 -2.01
CA PRO A 251 13.91 -17.26 -1.69
C PRO A 251 14.97 -16.20 -2.02
N ASP A 252 14.70 -15.28 -2.95
CA ASP A 252 15.63 -14.24 -3.38
C ASP A 252 15.39 -12.90 -2.65
N PHE A 253 14.42 -12.82 -1.73
CA PHE A 253 14.18 -11.63 -0.94
C PHE A 253 15.27 -11.43 0.13
N GLU A 254 16.11 -10.41 -0.06
CA GLU A 254 17.06 -9.94 0.95
C GLU A 254 16.33 -9.20 2.08
N GLY A 255 15.72 -9.97 2.97
CA GLY A 255 15.07 -9.49 4.19
C GLY A 255 15.99 -9.48 5.42
N GLY A 256 15.36 -9.42 6.60
CA GLY A 256 16.04 -9.51 7.89
C GLY A 256 16.34 -8.17 8.55
N VAL A 257 16.92 -8.25 9.75
CA VAL A 257 17.04 -7.12 10.69
C VAL A 257 17.72 -5.90 10.06
N GLU A 258 18.87 -6.10 9.41
CA GLU A 258 19.65 -5.00 8.83
C GLU A 258 18.96 -4.36 7.61
N ALA A 259 18.30 -5.17 6.77
CA ALA A 259 17.52 -4.66 5.66
C ALA A 259 16.33 -3.83 6.16
N CYS A 260 15.62 -4.30 7.19
CA CYS A 260 14.51 -3.53 7.76
C CYS A 260 14.97 -2.23 8.43
N ARG A 261 16.13 -2.26 9.09
CA ARG A 261 16.76 -1.08 9.72
C ARG A 261 17.29 -0.06 8.73
N SER A 262 17.48 -0.40 7.45
CA SER A 262 17.83 0.60 6.44
C SER A 262 16.67 1.56 6.15
N GLY A 263 15.43 1.15 6.46
CA GLY A 263 14.22 1.89 6.14
C GLY A 263 13.73 1.71 4.70
N GLU A 264 14.46 0.97 3.87
CA GLU A 264 14.17 0.71 2.46
C GLU A 264 13.58 -0.68 2.20
N ALA A 265 13.55 -1.57 3.20
CA ALA A 265 12.93 -2.87 3.04
C ALA A 265 11.39 -2.72 2.93
N PRO A 266 10.73 -3.48 2.03
CA PRO A 266 9.28 -3.48 1.94
C PRO A 266 8.62 -3.85 3.27
N SER A 267 7.71 -2.99 3.72
CA SER A 267 7.12 -3.05 5.07
C SER A 267 5.72 -2.48 5.05
N TRP A 268 4.86 -2.98 5.94
CA TRP A 268 3.59 -2.30 6.23
C TRP A 268 3.81 -1.23 7.29
N MET A 269 2.99 -0.17 7.28
CA MET A 269 3.06 0.89 8.29
C MET A 269 1.68 1.18 8.89
N ILE A 270 1.57 1.00 10.20
CA ILE A 270 0.46 1.53 11.00
C ILE A 270 0.79 2.99 11.29
N ASP A 271 0.14 3.94 10.62
CA ASP A 271 0.41 5.37 10.80
C ASP A 271 -0.71 6.08 11.57
N GLY A 272 -0.48 6.35 12.85
CA GLY A 272 -1.36 7.11 13.71
C GLY A 272 -1.21 8.63 13.57
N ARG A 273 -0.26 9.14 12.78
CA ARG A 273 0.00 10.60 12.66
C ARG A 273 -0.99 11.32 11.74
N ALA A 274 -2.18 10.77 11.49
CA ALA A 274 -3.09 11.17 10.43
C ALA A 274 -3.66 12.62 10.57
N SER A 275 -2.81 13.58 10.25
CA SER A 275 -3.02 14.89 9.64
C SER A 275 -1.64 15.30 9.09
N LEU A 276 -1.45 15.26 7.76
CA LEU A 276 -0.22 15.56 6.97
C LEU A 276 0.62 14.35 6.54
N VAL A 277 0.24 13.70 5.43
CA VAL A 277 1.23 13.22 4.45
C VAL A 277 0.76 13.63 3.05
N ASN A 278 1.05 14.88 2.70
CA ASN A 278 1.09 15.32 1.32
C ASN A 278 2.54 15.09 0.88
N TYR A 279 2.82 14.01 0.13
CA TYR A 279 4.16 13.79 -0.42
C TYR A 279 4.54 15.03 -1.25
N PRO A 280 5.62 15.77 -0.92
CA PRO A 280 6.09 16.85 -1.76
C PRO A 280 6.62 16.22 -3.05
N ARG A 281 5.82 16.28 -4.12
CA ARG A 281 6.32 16.01 -5.47
C ARG A 281 7.46 17.00 -5.74
N PRO A 282 8.59 16.57 -6.31
CA PRO A 282 9.69 17.47 -6.66
C PRO A 282 9.17 18.65 -7.50
N GLU A 283 9.32 19.87 -7.00
CA GLU A 283 8.77 21.11 -7.58
C GLU A 283 9.31 21.44 -8.99
N GLU A 284 10.29 20.68 -9.50
CA GLU A 284 10.87 20.93 -10.82
C GLU A 284 10.01 20.43 -11.99
N ALA A 285 8.99 19.58 -11.74
CA ALA A 285 8.04 19.19 -12.79
C ALA A 285 6.91 20.23 -13.03
N LEU A 286 6.66 21.13 -12.09
CA LEU A 286 5.56 22.11 -12.20
C LEU A 286 5.91 23.36 -13.01
N LYS A 287 7.20 23.64 -13.24
CA LYS A 287 7.63 24.81 -14.04
C LYS A 287 7.41 24.68 -15.55
N LYS A 288 6.91 23.54 -16.04
CA LYS A 288 6.59 23.33 -17.47
C LYS A 288 5.10 23.34 -17.82
N LEU A 289 4.21 23.68 -16.88
CA LEU A 289 2.76 23.70 -17.13
C LEU A 289 2.05 25.03 -16.82
N THR A 290 2.78 26.06 -16.39
CA THR A 290 2.21 27.40 -16.22
C THR A 290 2.62 28.30 -17.38
N ASP A 291 2.02 28.07 -18.54
CA ASP A 291 1.63 29.14 -19.46
C ASP A 291 0.44 28.65 -20.30
N GLY A 292 -0.75 28.86 -19.74
CA GLY A 292 -2.01 28.94 -20.49
C GLY A 292 -2.82 27.65 -20.64
N ALA A 293 -3.75 27.39 -19.72
CA ALA A 293 -5.19 27.17 -20.01
C ALA A 293 -5.97 26.70 -18.76
N THR A 294 -6.83 27.61 -18.30
CA THR A 294 -8.14 27.46 -17.63
C THR A 294 -8.63 26.10 -17.07
N LYS A 295 -8.90 26.15 -15.74
CA LYS A 295 -10.07 25.68 -14.98
C LYS A 295 -10.67 24.30 -15.29
N GLY A 296 -10.47 23.39 -14.33
CA GLY A 296 -11.45 22.35 -13.97
C GLY A 296 -10.84 20.96 -13.79
N SER A 297 -10.37 20.64 -12.59
CA SER A 297 -10.08 19.24 -12.19
C SER A 297 -10.17 19.13 -10.67
N PRO A 298 -11.08 18.32 -10.10
CA PRO A 298 -10.86 17.75 -8.79
C PRO A 298 -9.89 16.56 -8.98
N GLN A 299 -8.71 16.67 -8.38
CA GLN A 299 -7.83 15.52 -8.18
C GLN A 299 -8.58 14.48 -7.35
N GLY A 300 -8.70 13.27 -7.90
CA GLY A 300 -9.39 12.17 -7.24
C GLY A 300 -8.61 11.74 -6.02
N ASP A 301 -9.13 12.10 -4.85
CA ASP A 301 -8.70 11.58 -3.57
C ASP A 301 -8.80 10.06 -3.60
N ALA A 302 -7.69 9.42 -3.28
CA ALA A 302 -7.70 8.03 -2.86
C ALA A 302 -8.54 7.96 -1.58
N ILE A 303 -9.79 7.50 -1.67
CA ILE A 303 -10.49 7.00 -0.50
C ILE A 303 -9.98 5.56 -0.28
N MET A 304 -8.70 5.47 0.08
CA MET A 304 -8.24 4.41 0.98
C MET A 304 -8.91 4.73 2.31
N ALA A 305 -9.49 3.75 2.99
CA ALA A 305 -9.98 3.95 4.34
C ALA A 305 -8.78 4.12 5.27
N SER A 306 -8.05 5.23 5.16
CA SER A 306 -7.18 5.70 6.22
C SER A 306 -8.09 5.93 7.42
N SER A 307 -7.86 5.23 8.51
CA SER A 307 -8.52 5.52 9.77
C SER A 307 -8.37 7.03 10.03
N THR A 308 -9.49 7.75 10.03
CA THR A 308 -9.56 9.20 10.29
C THR A 308 -9.25 9.55 11.75
N GLU A 309 -8.80 8.59 12.54
CA GLU A 309 -8.46 8.78 13.94
C GLU A 309 -6.95 8.91 14.08
N GLU A 310 -6.51 10.05 14.59
CA GLU A 310 -5.15 10.22 15.08
C GLU A 310 -4.87 9.17 16.16
N GLY A 311 -3.85 8.35 15.93
CA GLY A 311 -3.32 7.38 16.88
C GLY A 311 -2.46 8.07 17.93
N LYS A 312 -2.61 7.66 19.18
CA LYS A 312 -1.80 8.13 20.32
C LYS A 312 -0.82 7.04 20.76
N PRO A 313 0.29 7.41 21.43
CA PRO A 313 1.14 6.41 22.07
C PRO A 313 0.32 5.54 23.02
N GLY A 314 0.50 4.22 22.93
CA GLY A 314 -0.28 3.24 23.68
C GLY A 314 -1.56 2.76 22.99
N ASP A 315 -2.03 3.41 21.91
CA ASP A 315 -3.15 2.88 21.12
C ASP A 315 -2.79 1.51 20.53
N GLN A 316 -3.71 0.56 20.61
CA GLN A 316 -3.49 -0.80 20.14
C GLN A 316 -4.19 -1.06 18.81
N TYR A 317 -3.55 -1.82 17.94
CA TYR A 317 -4.05 -2.21 16.63
C TYR A 317 -4.00 -3.73 16.49
N ARG A 318 -5.08 -4.34 16.01
CA ARG A 318 -5.11 -5.77 15.71
C ARG A 318 -4.67 -5.99 14.27
N VAL A 319 -3.41 -6.38 14.09
CA VAL A 319 -2.88 -6.81 12.80
C VAL A 319 -3.42 -8.20 12.50
N THR A 320 -4.08 -8.35 11.36
CA THR A 320 -4.70 -9.60 10.91
C THR A 320 -4.08 -10.04 9.59
N LEU A 321 -3.65 -11.29 9.53
CA LEU A 321 -3.32 -12.00 8.30
C LEU A 321 -4.47 -12.96 7.97
N GLU A 322 -5.07 -12.78 6.80
CA GLU A 322 -6.08 -13.71 6.27
C GLU A 322 -5.54 -14.39 5.02
N ILE A 323 -5.60 -15.71 4.98
CA ILE A 323 -5.21 -16.56 3.86
C ILE A 323 -6.41 -17.41 3.47
N THR A 324 -6.97 -17.18 2.28
CA THR A 324 -8.08 -17.96 1.73
C THR A 324 -7.66 -18.54 0.38
N GLY A 325 -7.29 -19.83 0.36
CA GLY A 325 -6.76 -20.49 -0.83
C GLY A 325 -5.43 -19.86 -1.29
N LYS A 326 -5.46 -19.17 -2.44
CA LYS A 326 -4.30 -18.47 -3.02
C LYS A 326 -4.18 -17.00 -2.62
N TRP A 327 -5.12 -16.52 -1.83
CA TRP A 327 -5.24 -15.11 -1.51
C TRP A 327 -4.70 -14.83 -0.12
N ARG A 328 -4.07 -13.66 0.04
CA ARG A 328 -3.48 -13.23 1.30
C ARG A 328 -3.79 -11.77 1.51
N MET A 329 -4.12 -11.42 2.73
CA MET A 329 -4.46 -10.06 3.09
C MET A 329 -3.87 -9.74 4.44
N VAL A 330 -3.26 -8.56 4.54
CA VAL A 330 -2.82 -7.97 5.80
C VAL A 330 -3.64 -6.72 6.04
N THR A 331 -4.37 -6.71 7.15
CA THR A 331 -5.17 -5.57 7.62
C THR A 331 -4.89 -5.27 9.08
N TRP A 332 -5.27 -4.09 9.52
CA TRP A 332 -5.28 -3.75 10.94
C TRP A 332 -6.47 -2.85 11.28
N GLU A 333 -7.03 -3.10 12.45
CA GLU A 333 -8.07 -2.26 13.04
C GLU A 333 -7.61 -1.72 14.38
N LYS A 334 -7.92 -0.44 14.65
CA LYS A 334 -7.68 0.16 15.96
C LYS A 334 -8.61 -0.48 16.98
N LEU A 335 -8.03 -0.99 18.06
CA LEU A 335 -8.76 -1.55 19.18
C LEU A 335 -9.23 -0.44 20.13
N PRO A 336 -10.34 -0.65 20.85
CA PRO A 336 -10.78 0.27 21.89
C PRO A 336 -9.89 0.24 23.14
N THR A 337 -8.92 -0.67 23.18
CA THR A 337 -7.97 -0.85 24.29
C THR A 337 -6.69 -0.05 24.04
N THR A 338 -6.09 0.40 25.14
CA THR A 338 -4.78 1.06 25.14
C THR A 338 -3.85 0.36 26.12
N SER A 339 -2.56 0.35 25.84
CA SER A 339 -1.51 -0.15 26.75
C SER A 339 -0.91 1.00 27.55
N GLU A 340 -0.68 0.77 28.84
CA GLU A 340 0.17 1.65 29.67
C GLU A 340 1.67 1.35 29.47
N ASP A 341 2.00 0.15 28.98
CA ASP A 341 3.34 -0.22 28.57
C ASP A 341 3.57 0.29 27.14
N ILE A 342 4.05 1.52 27.04
CA ILE A 342 4.34 2.20 25.78
C ILE A 342 5.78 1.84 25.37
N PRO A 343 6.00 1.23 24.18
CA PRO A 343 7.33 0.92 23.69
C PRO A 343 8.24 2.16 23.65
N LYS A 344 9.28 2.16 24.48
CA LYS A 344 10.32 3.20 24.52
C LYS A 344 11.45 2.83 23.58
N GLY A 345 11.98 3.84 22.89
CA GLY A 345 13.12 3.65 22.00
C GLY A 345 14.45 3.87 22.70
N LYS A 346 15.48 3.24 22.17
CA LYS A 346 16.88 3.60 22.45
C LYS A 346 17.37 4.62 21.44
N TYR A 347 18.32 5.46 21.85
CA TYR A 347 18.90 6.48 20.99
C TYR A 347 20.38 6.21 20.80
N PHE A 348 20.86 6.42 19.58
CA PHE A 348 22.23 6.17 19.18
C PHE A 348 22.78 7.41 18.48
N ILE A 349 24.06 7.69 18.66
CA ILE A 349 24.77 8.65 17.83
C ILE A 349 25.38 7.91 16.64
N ALA A 350 25.06 8.38 15.44
CA ALA A 350 25.78 8.05 14.21
C ALA A 350 26.69 9.23 13.86
N ALA A 351 28.01 9.02 13.82
CA ALA A 351 28.94 10.14 13.67
C ALA A 351 30.15 9.85 12.78
N SER A 352 30.60 10.89 12.08
CA SER A 352 31.78 10.87 11.20
C SER A 352 33.05 10.35 11.89
N TRP A 353 33.31 10.69 13.16
CA TRP A 353 34.50 10.24 13.90
C TRP A 353 34.42 8.78 14.37
N ARG A 354 33.29 8.11 14.15
CA ARG A 354 33.09 6.68 14.37
C ARG A 354 32.81 5.95 13.05
N ASN A 355 33.11 6.57 11.90
CA ASN A 355 32.75 6.05 10.58
C ASN A 355 31.27 5.68 10.47
N TRP A 356 30.41 6.50 11.08
CA TRP A 356 28.96 6.30 11.14
C TRP A 356 28.49 5.02 11.85
N GLU A 357 29.37 4.37 12.61
CA GLU A 357 28.96 3.36 13.59
C GLU A 357 28.03 4.00 14.64
N LEU A 358 27.06 3.20 15.10
CA LEU A 358 26.07 3.61 16.09
C LEU A 358 26.59 3.33 17.51
N ASP A 359 26.76 4.39 18.30
CA ASP A 359 27.06 4.30 19.73
C ASP A 359 25.80 4.64 20.54
N GLU A 360 25.42 3.76 21.48
CA GLU A 360 24.22 3.95 22.33
C GLU A 360 24.40 5.17 23.23
N MET A 361 23.39 6.05 23.25
CA MET A 361 23.29 7.14 24.20
C MET A 361 22.71 6.62 25.52
N ILE A 362 23.32 7.04 26.63
CA ILE A 362 22.93 6.61 27.97
C ILE A 362 21.92 7.62 28.54
N GLU A 363 20.75 7.15 28.95
CA GLU A 363 19.75 7.97 29.63
C GLU A 363 20.29 8.51 30.97
N ASP A 364 20.12 9.80 31.23
CA ASP A 364 20.47 10.41 32.51
C ASP A 364 19.44 9.99 33.57
N PRO A 365 19.86 9.25 34.62
CA PRO A 365 18.94 8.76 35.65
C PRO A 365 18.28 9.89 36.46
N ASN A 366 18.81 11.11 36.42
CA ASN A 366 18.25 12.26 37.14
C ASN A 366 17.27 13.08 36.27
N THR A 367 17.35 12.94 34.95
CA THR A 367 16.58 13.74 34.00
C THR A 367 15.96 12.84 32.93
N PRO A 368 14.83 12.16 33.22
CA PRO A 368 14.18 11.24 32.27
C PRO A 368 13.94 11.87 30.90
N GLY A 369 14.16 11.10 29.85
CA GLY A 369 14.08 11.58 28.46
C GLY A 369 15.31 12.39 27.99
N THR A 370 16.34 12.53 28.82
CA THR A 370 17.64 13.08 28.42
C THR A 370 18.65 11.96 28.24
N TYR A 371 19.30 11.91 27.09
CA TYR A 371 20.26 10.90 26.69
C TYR A 371 21.60 11.55 26.41
N THR A 372 22.69 10.89 26.78
CA THR A 372 24.04 11.45 26.69
C THR A 372 25.00 10.48 26.00
N ALA A 373 25.91 11.03 25.20
CA ALA A 373 27.02 10.29 24.62
C ALA A 373 28.31 11.10 24.68
N GLU A 374 29.42 10.43 24.92
CA GLU A 374 30.75 11.03 24.86
C GLU A 374 31.32 10.94 23.45
N ALA A 375 31.89 12.03 22.96
CA ALA A 375 32.51 12.10 21.65
C ALA A 375 33.96 12.58 21.77
N LEU A 376 34.90 11.82 21.20
CA LEU A 376 36.29 12.23 21.04
C LEU A 376 36.51 12.55 19.56
N LEU A 377 36.73 13.82 19.23
CA LEU A 377 36.93 14.25 17.85
C LEU A 377 38.43 14.29 17.55
N THR A 378 38.90 13.42 16.68
CA THR A 378 40.30 13.35 16.25
C THR A 378 40.63 14.35 15.13
N THR A 379 39.61 14.96 14.53
CA THR A 379 39.66 15.95 13.45
C THR A 379 39.29 17.36 13.95
N GLY A 380 39.44 18.38 13.10
CA GLY A 380 39.08 19.77 13.44
C GLY A 380 37.58 20.09 13.32
N TYR A 381 36.78 19.12 12.87
CA TYR A 381 35.35 19.19 12.77
C TYR A 381 34.78 17.78 12.89
N GLY A 382 33.53 17.66 13.31
CA GLY A 382 32.81 16.39 13.31
C GLY A 382 31.33 16.64 13.03
N VAL A 383 30.70 15.73 12.31
CA VAL A 383 29.26 15.72 12.09
C VAL A 383 28.61 14.48 12.68
N PHE A 384 27.37 14.62 13.15
CA PHE A 384 26.59 13.53 13.71
C PHE A 384 25.07 13.68 13.50
N GLN A 385 24.36 12.57 13.63
CA GLN A 385 22.91 12.45 13.70
C GLN A 385 22.53 11.60 14.93
N VAL A 386 21.25 11.66 15.33
CA VAL A 386 20.70 10.80 16.38
C VAL A 386 19.74 9.83 15.72
N VAL A 387 19.97 8.54 15.89
CA VAL A 387 19.19 7.46 15.29
C VAL A 387 18.45 6.71 16.40
N ARG A 388 17.14 6.52 16.26
CA ARG A 388 16.35 5.74 17.22
C ARG A 388 16.36 4.27 16.83
N ASP A 389 16.53 3.38 17.79
CA ASP A 389 16.39 1.92 17.65
C ASP A 389 17.25 1.29 16.54
N LYS A 390 18.36 1.95 16.18
CA LYS A 390 19.23 1.59 15.04
C LYS A 390 18.50 1.54 13.70
N ASP A 391 17.39 2.24 13.59
CA ASP A 391 16.53 2.29 12.41
C ASP A 391 16.74 3.62 11.68
N TRP A 392 17.31 3.56 10.49
CA TRP A 392 17.57 4.72 9.64
C TRP A 392 16.28 5.32 9.04
N ALA A 393 15.11 4.70 9.27
CA ALA A 393 13.83 5.36 9.09
C ALA A 393 13.41 6.26 10.26
N GLN A 394 14.21 6.33 11.32
CA GLN A 394 13.92 7.06 12.56
C GLN A 394 15.09 7.97 12.96
N VAL A 395 15.47 8.86 12.05
CA VAL A 395 16.60 9.78 12.24
C VAL A 395 16.11 11.14 12.72
N PHE A 396 16.77 11.66 13.74
CA PHE A 396 16.66 13.06 14.15
C PHE A 396 17.83 13.84 13.57
N TYR A 397 17.53 15.04 13.06
CA TYR A 397 18.48 15.87 12.33
C TYR A 397 18.19 17.37 12.53
N PRO A 398 19.16 18.27 12.28
CA PRO A 398 18.94 19.71 12.36
C PRO A 398 18.02 20.19 11.23
N ASN A 399 17.23 21.24 11.50
CA ASN A 399 16.52 21.95 10.46
C ASN A 399 17.51 22.71 9.56
N PRO A 400 17.56 22.45 8.24
CA PRO A 400 18.53 23.08 7.35
C PRO A 400 18.20 24.54 7.00
N ILE A 401 16.99 25.01 7.32
CA ILE A 401 16.48 26.34 6.96
C ILE A 401 16.68 27.36 8.10
N LEU A 402 16.73 26.89 9.35
CA LEU A 402 16.83 27.72 10.54
C LEU A 402 18.22 27.58 11.17
N ASP A 403 18.82 28.69 11.61
CA ASP A 403 20.08 28.67 12.38
C ASP A 403 19.92 27.90 13.69
N GLU A 404 21.05 27.59 14.35
CA GLU A 404 21.34 26.67 15.48
C GLU A 404 20.36 26.61 16.69
N ASN A 405 19.24 27.32 16.70
CA ASN A 405 18.20 27.28 17.72
C ASN A 405 16.84 26.86 17.14
N GLU A 406 16.57 25.55 17.21
CA GLU A 406 15.26 24.86 17.18
C GLU A 406 14.32 25.15 15.98
N PRO A 407 13.69 24.11 15.39
CA PRO A 407 13.46 22.78 15.95
C PRO A 407 14.35 21.67 15.39
N VAL A 408 14.60 20.65 16.20
CA VAL A 408 15.09 19.33 15.74
C VAL A 408 13.98 18.69 14.88
N LEU A 409 14.33 18.16 13.72
CA LEU A 409 13.41 17.46 12.82
C LEU A 409 13.49 15.94 13.03
N GLY A 410 12.52 15.20 12.49
CA GLY A 410 12.37 13.76 12.69
C GLY A 410 11.60 13.39 13.98
N PRO A 411 11.49 12.09 14.29
CA PRO A 411 12.17 10.98 13.63
C PRO A 411 11.48 10.57 12.32
N ASP A 412 12.24 10.59 11.23
CA ASP A 412 11.85 10.10 9.90
C ASP A 412 13.11 9.74 9.07
N ASP A 413 12.93 9.33 7.82
CA ASP A 413 14.01 9.04 6.86
C ASP A 413 14.33 10.21 5.93
N MET A 414 13.72 11.38 6.15
CA MET A 414 13.85 12.56 5.31
C MET A 414 15.07 13.40 5.68
N SER A 415 15.99 12.82 6.45
CA SER A 415 17.19 13.51 6.93
C SER A 415 18.06 14.05 5.80
N GLY A 416 18.06 13.43 4.61
CA GLY A 416 18.76 13.96 3.42
C GLY A 416 20.21 14.37 3.68
N ASP A 417 20.92 13.61 4.51
CA ASP A 417 22.29 13.87 5.02
C ASP A 417 22.46 15.06 5.99
N PHE A 418 21.38 15.73 6.40
CA PHE A 418 21.43 16.84 7.37
C PHE A 418 21.96 16.36 8.72
N SER A 419 23.05 16.96 9.17
CA SER A 419 23.79 16.54 10.37
C SER A 419 24.19 17.74 11.21
N TRP A 420 24.17 17.59 12.53
CA TRP A 420 24.75 18.61 13.42
C TRP A 420 26.26 18.66 13.24
N ASN A 421 26.83 19.85 13.32
CA ASN A 421 28.27 20.08 13.13
C ASN A 421 28.91 20.60 14.42
N ILE A 422 29.99 19.95 14.83
CA ILE A 422 30.85 20.34 15.94
C ILE A 422 32.20 20.79 15.38
N ASN A 423 32.44 22.10 15.37
CA ASN A 423 33.76 22.67 15.10
C ASN A 423 34.63 22.57 16.36
N CYS A 424 35.84 22.01 16.25
CA CYS A 424 36.69 21.77 17.42
C CYS A 424 38.19 21.72 17.08
N LYS A 425 39.03 21.50 18.09
CA LYS A 425 40.44 21.14 17.88
C LYS A 425 40.59 19.62 17.90
N PRO A 426 41.46 19.03 17.05
CA PRO A 426 41.81 17.62 17.14
C PRO A 426 42.17 17.21 18.57
N GLY A 427 41.42 16.28 19.15
CA GLY A 427 41.57 15.77 20.51
C GLY A 427 40.56 16.30 21.52
N ASP A 428 39.70 17.23 21.12
CA ASP A 428 38.64 17.73 21.99
C ASP A 428 37.62 16.64 22.30
N LYS A 429 37.22 16.58 23.58
CA LYS A 429 36.13 15.72 24.06
C LYS A 429 34.87 16.53 24.25
N PHE A 430 33.74 15.99 23.82
CA PHE A 430 32.41 16.57 23.97
C PHE A 430 31.48 15.59 24.68
N SER A 431 30.55 16.15 25.45
CA SER A 431 29.34 15.45 25.89
C SER A 431 28.20 15.98 25.03
N ILE A 432 27.60 15.09 24.22
CA ILE A 432 26.44 15.37 23.39
C ILE A 432 25.21 14.93 24.18
N GLN A 433 24.21 15.80 24.23
CA GLN A 433 22.94 15.57 24.91
C GLN A 433 21.80 15.65 23.91
N PHE A 434 20.94 14.64 23.92
CA PHE A 434 19.68 14.62 23.21
C PHE A 434 18.56 14.52 24.23
N GLN A 435 17.60 15.44 24.19
CA GLN A 435 16.44 15.45 25.07
C GLN A 435 15.19 15.26 24.22
N ARG A 436 14.35 14.31 24.60
CA ARG A 436 13.03 14.07 24.03
C ARG A 436 12.03 13.90 25.16
N THR A 437 11.07 14.79 25.26
CA THR A 437 10.03 14.78 26.29
C THR A 437 8.65 14.92 25.66
N PHE A 438 7.65 14.36 26.34
CA PHE A 438 6.25 14.46 25.97
C PHE A 438 5.50 15.16 27.09
N GLU A 439 5.15 16.43 26.90
CA GLU A 439 4.40 17.24 27.87
C GLU A 439 3.05 17.62 27.26
N ASP A 440 1.95 17.34 27.97
CA ASP A 440 0.58 17.64 27.54
C ASP A 440 0.21 17.17 26.11
N GLY A 441 0.83 16.08 25.65
CA GLY A 441 0.62 15.51 24.31
C GLY A 441 1.41 16.18 23.20
N ALA A 442 2.28 17.15 23.52
CA ALA A 442 3.23 17.75 22.61
C ALA A 442 4.63 17.15 22.82
N GLU A 443 5.27 16.79 21.71
CA GLU A 443 6.66 16.35 21.69
C GLU A 443 7.60 17.55 21.68
N THR A 444 8.60 17.54 22.56
CA THR A 444 9.70 18.50 22.53
C THR A 444 11.01 17.75 22.37
N THR A 445 11.80 18.15 21.37
CA THR A 445 13.10 17.56 21.04
C THR A 445 14.18 18.64 21.04
N LYS A 446 15.32 18.31 21.64
CA LYS A 446 16.46 19.21 21.73
C LYS A 446 17.78 18.45 21.64
N VAL A 447 18.74 19.02 20.92
CA VAL A 447 20.12 18.52 20.86
C VAL A 447 21.05 19.64 21.32
N SER A 448 22.03 19.30 22.15
CA SER A 448 23.10 20.21 22.56
C SER A 448 24.40 19.46 22.79
N TRP A 449 25.53 20.17 22.79
CA TRP A 449 26.83 19.57 23.10
C TRP A 449 27.72 20.56 23.82
N GLN A 450 28.56 20.05 24.71
CA GLN A 450 29.51 20.84 25.48
C GLN A 450 30.88 20.19 25.52
N LYS A 451 31.94 20.99 25.42
CA LYS A 451 33.31 20.52 25.52
C LYS A 451 33.62 20.13 26.97
N THR A 452 34.02 18.88 27.19
CA THR A 452 34.33 18.32 28.52
C THR A 452 35.82 18.17 28.77
N GLY A 453 36.65 18.13 27.73
CA GLY A 453 38.09 17.93 27.90
C GLY A 453 38.89 17.99 26.60
N HIS A 454 40.16 17.58 26.69
CA HIS A 454 41.08 17.47 25.57
C HIS A 454 42.10 16.35 25.81
N GLU A 455 42.36 15.53 24.80
CA GLU A 455 43.33 14.44 24.80
C GLU A 455 44.30 14.58 23.62
N ALA A 456 45.58 14.30 23.86
CA ALA A 456 46.61 14.48 22.84
C ALA A 456 46.51 13.37 21.78
N VAL A 457 46.07 13.74 20.57
CA VAL A 457 45.93 12.80 19.45
C VAL A 457 47.26 12.62 18.71
N THR A 458 47.66 11.37 18.46
CA THR A 458 48.87 11.04 17.70
C THR A 458 48.73 11.39 16.22
N PHE A 459 49.86 11.47 15.50
CA PHE A 459 49.86 11.80 14.07
C PHE A 459 49.10 10.77 13.21
N MET A 460 49.12 9.49 13.60
CA MET A 460 48.41 8.42 12.90
C MET A 460 46.88 8.52 13.07
N GLU A 461 46.43 8.90 14.27
CA GLU A 461 45.01 9.10 14.57
C GLU A 461 44.41 10.35 13.89
N LYS A 462 45.26 11.33 13.53
CA LYS A 462 44.85 12.48 12.70
C LYS A 462 44.65 12.14 11.22
N LEU A 463 45.11 10.96 10.77
CA LEU A 463 45.11 10.53 9.38
C LEU A 463 44.08 9.43 9.05
N ALA A 464 43.47 8.81 10.06
CA ALA A 464 42.38 7.85 9.86
C ALA A 464 41.16 8.60 9.30
N ARG A 465 40.75 8.22 8.09
CA ARG A 465 39.66 8.81 7.30
C ARG A 465 38.37 8.04 7.48
#